data_AF-A0A7H4ME74-F1
#
_entry.id   AF-A0A7H4ME74-F1
#
_cell.length_a   1.000
_cell.length_b   1.000
_cell.length_c   1.000
_cell.angle_alpha   90.00
_cell.angle_beta   90.00
_cell.angle_gamma   90.00
#
_symmetry.space_group_name_H-M   'P 1'
#
loop_
_entity.id
_entity.type
_entity.pdbx_description
1 polymer ?
#
loop_
_entity_poly.entity_id
_entity_poly.type
_entity_poly.pdbx_seq_one_letter_code
_entity_poly.pdbx_strand_id
1 'polypeptide(L)'
;MNCRWRCPETGAFHVYAARYLGPATGYTVAWLYWLTWTVALGSSFTAAGFCMQYWFPQVPVWIWCVVFCAVIFGLNIISTRFFAEGEFWFSLVKVITIIAFIILGGAAIFGIIPMQDGSPAPGLHNITAEGWFPHGGLPILMTMVAVNFAFSGTELIGIAAGETENPHKVIPVAIRTTIARLIIFFIGTVFVLAAADPNAAGGGGEKPLRAGV
;
A
#
# COMPACT_ATOMS: atom_id res chain seq x y z
N MET A 1 -24.08 -27.78 25.19
CA MET A 1 -22.79 -27.07 25.20
C MET A 1 -22.95 -25.77 24.41
N ASN A 2 -23.23 -24.66 25.10
CA ASN A 2 -23.53 -23.36 24.50
C ASN A 2 -22.30 -22.44 24.59
N CYS A 3 -21.46 -22.44 23.54
CA CYS A 3 -20.47 -21.38 23.32
C CYS A 3 -21.06 -20.36 22.35
N ARG A 4 -21.77 -19.36 22.87
CA ARG A 4 -22.49 -18.36 22.07
C ARG A 4 -21.66 -17.08 21.79
N TRP A 5 -20.55 -16.84 22.51
CA TRP A 5 -19.83 -15.55 22.45
C TRP A 5 -18.32 -15.56 22.74
N ARG A 6 -17.66 -16.73 22.88
CA ARG A 6 -16.26 -16.81 23.38
C ARG A 6 -15.37 -17.86 22.69
N CYS A 7 -15.53 -18.03 21.40
CA CYS A 7 -14.54 -18.77 20.61
C CYS A 7 -13.80 -17.73 19.75
N PRO A 8 -12.58 -17.28 20.12
CA PRO A 8 -11.64 -16.85 19.10
C PRO A 8 -11.32 -18.12 18.30
N GLU A 9 -12.18 -18.45 17.34
CA GLU A 9 -11.83 -19.44 16.34
C GLU A 9 -10.71 -18.82 15.53
N THR A 10 -9.57 -19.49 15.46
CA THR A 10 -8.48 -19.22 14.53
C THR A 10 -9.00 -19.43 13.10
N GLY A 11 -9.74 -18.45 12.59
CA GLY A 11 -10.44 -18.53 11.32
C GLY A 11 -10.48 -17.17 10.64
N ALA A 12 -10.00 -17.10 9.39
CA ALA A 12 -10.07 -15.90 8.56
C ALA A 12 -11.53 -15.45 8.36
N PHE A 13 -11.74 -14.18 7.96
CA PHE A 13 -13.05 -13.51 7.86
C PHE A 13 -14.20 -14.33 7.24
N HIS A 14 -13.88 -15.24 6.31
CA HIS A 14 -14.85 -16.16 5.71
C HIS A 14 -15.51 -17.11 6.71
N VAL A 15 -14.85 -17.50 7.80
CA VAL A 15 -15.39 -18.37 8.87
C VAL A 15 -16.50 -17.65 9.64
N TYR A 16 -16.28 -16.37 9.95
CA TYR A 16 -17.31 -15.52 10.56
C TYR A 16 -18.48 -15.30 9.61
N ALA A 17 -18.22 -15.03 8.34
CA ALA A 17 -19.27 -14.89 7.32
C ALA A 17 -20.10 -16.19 7.16
N ALA A 18 -19.44 -17.35 7.13
CA ALA A 18 -20.13 -18.65 7.05
C ALA A 18 -21.05 -18.90 8.25
N ARG A 19 -20.57 -18.56 9.45
CA ARG A 19 -21.28 -18.81 10.72
C ARG A 19 -22.49 -17.89 10.92
N TYR A 20 -22.40 -16.62 10.52
CA TYR A 20 -23.44 -15.62 10.79
C TYR A 20 -24.36 -15.34 9.58
N LEU A 21 -23.87 -15.47 8.35
CA LEU A 21 -24.63 -15.16 7.13
C LEU A 21 -24.95 -16.40 6.29
N GLY A 22 -24.36 -17.54 6.61
CA GLY A 22 -24.61 -18.83 5.98
C GLY A 22 -23.45 -19.36 5.12
N PRO A 23 -23.42 -20.66 4.82
CA PRO A 23 -22.28 -21.32 4.16
C PRO A 23 -21.95 -20.75 2.78
N ALA A 24 -22.96 -20.38 1.99
CA ALA A 24 -22.77 -19.78 0.66
C ALA A 24 -22.04 -18.44 0.74
N THR A 25 -22.40 -17.59 1.70
CA THR A 25 -21.75 -16.29 1.92
C THR A 25 -20.30 -16.47 2.36
N GLY A 26 -20.03 -17.45 3.23
CA GLY A 26 -18.67 -17.82 3.61
C GLY A 26 -17.79 -18.21 2.42
N TYR A 27 -18.33 -19.05 1.52
CA TYR A 27 -17.63 -19.45 0.29
C TYR A 27 -17.33 -18.25 -0.63
N THR A 28 -18.31 -17.38 -0.85
CA THR A 28 -18.12 -16.15 -1.65
C THR A 28 -17.04 -15.25 -1.06
N VAL A 29 -17.07 -15.01 0.26
CA VAL A 29 -16.06 -14.18 0.93
C VAL A 29 -14.66 -14.78 0.81
N ALA A 30 -14.52 -16.11 0.91
CA ALA A 30 -13.23 -16.78 0.72
C ALA A 30 -12.66 -16.53 -0.68
N TRP A 31 -13.49 -16.67 -1.73
CA TRP A 31 -13.06 -16.42 -3.10
C TRP A 31 -12.74 -14.96 -3.37
N LEU A 32 -13.59 -14.03 -2.88
CA LEU A 32 -13.32 -12.61 -3.03
C LEU A 32 -12.01 -12.22 -2.34
N TYR A 33 -11.77 -12.75 -1.14
CA TYR A 33 -10.52 -12.50 -0.42
C TYR A 33 -9.32 -13.04 -1.19
N TRP A 34 -9.39 -14.26 -1.71
CA TRP A 34 -8.34 -14.85 -2.53
C TRP A 34 -8.07 -14.05 -3.82
N LEU A 35 -9.11 -13.58 -4.50
CA LEU A 35 -8.99 -12.72 -5.68
C LEU A 35 -8.34 -11.39 -5.35
N THR A 36 -8.72 -10.74 -4.24
CA THR A 36 -8.09 -9.49 -3.78
C THR A 36 -6.59 -9.66 -3.60
N TRP A 37 -6.15 -10.73 -2.92
CA TRP A 37 -4.72 -11.01 -2.74
C TRP A 37 -4.00 -11.34 -4.04
N THR A 38 -4.66 -12.05 -4.95
CA THR A 38 -4.11 -12.34 -6.28
C THR A 38 -3.86 -11.05 -7.06
N VAL A 39 -4.82 -10.12 -7.04
CA VAL A 39 -4.68 -8.81 -7.70
C VAL A 39 -3.59 -7.96 -7.03
N ALA A 40 -3.53 -7.91 -5.70
CA ALA A 40 -2.53 -7.16 -4.95
C ALA A 40 -1.08 -7.63 -5.22
N LEU A 41 -0.89 -8.96 -5.27
CA LEU A 41 0.42 -9.52 -5.64
C LEU A 41 0.74 -9.26 -7.11
N GLY A 42 -0.23 -9.41 -8.01
CA GLY A 42 -0.07 -9.12 -9.44
C GLY A 42 0.28 -7.65 -9.73
N SER A 43 -0.35 -6.70 -9.03
CA SER A 43 -0.02 -5.28 -9.13
C SER A 43 1.39 -4.99 -8.64
N SER A 44 1.84 -5.68 -7.58
CA SER A 44 3.19 -5.53 -7.04
C SER A 44 4.26 -6.01 -8.02
N PHE A 45 4.03 -7.14 -8.71
CA PHE A 45 4.94 -7.62 -9.75
C PHE A 45 4.97 -6.72 -10.97
N THR A 46 3.81 -6.19 -11.36
CA THR A 46 3.71 -5.24 -12.47
C THR A 46 4.48 -3.95 -12.16
N ALA A 47 4.36 -3.42 -10.94
CA ALA A 47 5.12 -2.26 -10.49
C ALA A 47 6.64 -2.53 -10.49
N ALA A 48 7.06 -3.69 -10.00
CA ALA A 48 8.47 -4.10 -10.07
C ALA A 48 8.96 -4.25 -11.52
N GLY A 49 8.12 -4.78 -12.41
CA GLY A 49 8.42 -4.89 -13.83
C GLY A 49 8.56 -3.54 -14.52
N PHE A 50 7.71 -2.56 -14.21
CA PHE A 50 7.87 -1.17 -14.69
C PHE A 50 9.17 -0.54 -14.19
N CYS A 51 9.54 -0.80 -12.93
CA CYS A 51 10.82 -0.35 -12.39
C CYS A 51 11.99 -0.94 -13.21
N MET A 52 11.95 -2.23 -13.54
CA MET A 52 12.99 -2.88 -14.34
C MET A 52 13.12 -2.34 -15.77
N GLN A 53 12.03 -1.83 -16.36
CA GLN A 53 12.09 -1.19 -17.68
C GLN A 53 12.93 0.09 -17.71
N TYR A 54 13.18 0.73 -16.56
CA TYR A 54 14.10 1.86 -16.49
C TYR A 54 15.53 1.46 -16.91
N TRP A 55 16.00 0.28 -16.49
CA TRP A 55 17.33 -0.25 -16.86
C TRP A 55 17.30 -1.11 -18.12
N PHE A 56 16.19 -1.83 -18.36
CA PHE A 56 16.03 -2.77 -19.47
C PHE A 56 14.75 -2.47 -20.28
N PRO A 57 14.69 -1.34 -21.00
CA PRO A 57 13.48 -0.90 -21.69
C PRO A 57 13.04 -1.84 -22.81
N GLN A 58 13.98 -2.59 -23.39
CA GLN A 58 13.72 -3.57 -24.45
C GLN A 58 13.00 -4.84 -23.95
N VAL A 59 12.98 -5.11 -22.64
CA VAL A 59 12.37 -6.33 -22.09
C VAL A 59 10.92 -6.04 -21.71
N PRO A 60 9.94 -6.82 -22.23
CA PRO A 60 8.54 -6.68 -21.85
C PRO A 60 8.30 -6.89 -20.35
N VAL A 61 7.39 -6.10 -19.76
CA VAL A 61 7.03 -6.13 -18.33
C VAL A 61 6.65 -7.54 -17.85
N TRP A 62 5.88 -8.29 -18.65
CA TRP A 62 5.40 -9.62 -18.25
C TRP A 62 6.55 -10.60 -17.96
N ILE A 63 7.69 -10.47 -18.64
CA ILE A 63 8.87 -11.32 -18.40
C ILE A 63 9.40 -11.05 -16.99
N TRP A 64 9.53 -9.78 -16.62
CA TRP A 64 9.94 -9.40 -15.27
C TRP A 64 8.95 -9.87 -14.21
N CYS A 65 7.64 -9.79 -14.48
CA CYS A 65 6.63 -10.32 -13.57
C CYS A 65 6.80 -11.82 -13.32
N VAL A 66 7.01 -12.62 -14.38
CA VAL A 66 7.23 -14.07 -14.28
C VAL A 66 8.53 -14.38 -13.53
N VAL A 67 9.61 -13.64 -13.81
CA VAL A 67 10.89 -13.82 -13.13
C VAL A 67 10.78 -13.55 -11.63
N PHE A 68 10.19 -12.43 -11.21
CA PHE A 68 10.01 -12.12 -9.79
C PHE A 68 9.07 -13.11 -9.11
N CYS A 69 7.99 -13.52 -9.77
CA CYS A 69 7.10 -14.55 -9.27
C CYS A 69 7.84 -15.87 -9.03
N ALA A 70 8.64 -16.33 -10.00
CA ALA A 70 9.43 -17.55 -9.87
C ALA A 70 10.48 -17.48 -8.75
N VAL A 71 11.15 -16.33 -8.58
CA VAL A 71 12.12 -16.13 -7.50
C VAL A 71 11.44 -16.20 -6.13
N ILE A 72 10.33 -15.47 -5.93
CA ILE A 72 9.62 -15.47 -4.65
C ILE A 72 9.03 -16.85 -4.36
N PHE A 73 8.43 -17.50 -5.36
CA PHE A 73 7.92 -18.85 -5.23
C PHE A 73 9.02 -19.85 -4.86
N GLY A 74 10.19 -19.76 -5.50
CA GLY A 74 11.36 -20.57 -5.19
C GLY A 74 11.86 -20.36 -3.76
N LEU A 75 11.97 -19.10 -3.32
CA LEU A 75 12.36 -18.79 -1.94
C LEU A 75 11.35 -19.34 -0.92
N ASN A 76 10.06 -19.28 -1.23
CA ASN A 76 8.99 -19.78 -0.37
C ASN A 76 9.07 -21.30 -0.19
N ILE A 77 9.40 -22.05 -1.24
CA ILE A 77 9.55 -23.52 -1.18
C ILE A 77 10.81 -23.92 -0.40
N ILE A 78 11.91 -23.19 -0.55
CA ILE A 78 13.20 -23.58 0.05
C ILE A 78 13.21 -23.28 1.56
N SER A 79 12.73 -22.12 1.99
CA SER A 79 12.70 -21.77 3.41
C SER A 79 11.84 -20.54 3.69
N THR A 80 10.78 -20.75 4.45
CA THR A 80 9.92 -19.67 4.98
C THR A 80 10.66 -18.73 5.93
N ARG A 81 11.73 -19.21 6.59
CA ARG A 81 12.53 -18.40 7.53
C ARG A 81 13.37 -17.35 6.82
N PHE A 82 14.01 -17.69 5.71
CA PHE A 82 14.79 -16.71 4.92
C PHE A 82 13.88 -15.63 4.33
N PHE A 83 12.68 -16.00 3.90
CA PHE A 83 11.69 -15.02 3.44
C PHE A 83 11.29 -14.05 4.57
N ALA A 84 10.97 -14.58 5.76
CA ALA A 84 10.57 -13.75 6.91
C ALA A 84 11.68 -12.80 7.37
N GLU A 85 12.94 -13.25 7.37
CA GLU A 85 14.08 -12.40 7.72
C GLU A 85 14.34 -11.33 6.65
N GLY A 86 14.26 -11.69 5.36
CA GLY A 86 14.34 -10.73 4.26
C GLY A 86 13.25 -9.66 4.35
N GLU A 87 12.01 -10.06 4.63
CA GLU A 87 10.89 -9.14 4.81
C GLU A 87 11.12 -8.16 5.96
N PHE A 88 11.70 -8.61 7.08
CA PHE A 88 12.07 -7.73 8.18
C PHE A 88 13.06 -6.64 7.76
N TRP A 89 14.12 -7.00 7.03
CA TRP A 89 15.09 -6.04 6.51
C TRP A 89 14.47 -5.10 5.46
N PHE A 90 13.65 -5.61 4.54
CA PHE A 90 12.94 -4.78 3.56
C PHE A 90 11.94 -3.83 4.21
N SER A 91 11.30 -4.23 5.31
CA SER A 91 10.41 -3.36 6.09
C SER A 91 11.17 -2.19 6.71
N LEU A 92 12.40 -2.41 7.19
CA LEU A 92 13.25 -1.33 7.68
C LEU A 92 13.58 -0.33 6.57
N VAL A 93 13.99 -0.82 5.39
CA VAL A 93 14.28 0.03 4.21
C VAL A 93 13.06 0.86 3.84
N LYS A 94 11.87 0.25 3.75
CA LYS A 94 10.61 0.96 3.44
C LYS A 94 10.37 2.15 4.37
N VAL A 95 10.55 1.95 5.67
CA VAL A 95 10.34 3.00 6.68
C VAL A 95 11.36 4.12 6.50
N ILE A 96 12.63 3.79 6.31
CA ILE A 96 13.70 4.78 6.10
C ILE A 96 13.42 5.59 4.83
N THR A 97 13.03 4.94 3.73
CA THR A 97 12.71 5.59 2.46
C THR A 97 11.53 6.57 2.62
N ILE A 98 10.47 6.19 3.32
CA ILE A 98 9.32 7.08 3.57
C ILE A 98 9.74 8.29 4.41
N ILE A 99 10.51 8.08 5.48
CA ILE A 99 10.98 9.18 6.33
C ILE A 99 11.88 10.12 5.52
N ALA A 100 12.82 9.57 4.73
CA ALA A 100 13.69 10.35 3.86
C ALA A 100 12.87 11.15 2.84
N PHE A 101 11.85 10.55 2.22
CA PHE A 101 10.95 11.22 1.29
C PHE A 101 10.21 12.39 1.96
N ILE A 102 9.67 12.20 3.16
CA ILE A 102 8.95 13.26 3.89
C ILE A 102 9.91 14.42 4.23
N ILE A 103 11.12 14.12 4.71
CA ILE A 103 12.10 15.15 5.09
C ILE A 103 12.61 15.90 3.86
N LEU A 104 13.03 15.19 2.81
CA LEU A 104 13.56 15.80 1.59
C LEU A 104 12.47 16.55 0.82
N GLY A 105 11.27 15.99 0.71
CA GLY A 105 10.14 16.65 0.08
C GLY A 105 9.68 17.88 0.87
N GLY A 106 9.66 17.80 2.21
CA GLY A 106 9.43 18.96 3.07
C GLY A 106 10.50 20.05 2.86
N ALA A 107 11.77 19.68 2.84
CA ALA A 107 12.87 20.61 2.59
C ALA A 107 12.78 21.27 1.20
N ALA A 108 12.32 20.53 0.18
CA ALA A 108 12.07 21.07 -1.16
C ALA A 108 10.88 22.04 -1.17
N ILE A 109 9.77 21.73 -0.48
CA ILE A 109 8.59 22.60 -0.35
C ILE A 109 8.96 23.93 0.33
N PHE A 110 9.81 23.91 1.36
CA PHE A 110 10.26 25.09 2.08
C PHE A 110 11.47 25.80 1.43
N GLY A 111 11.94 25.35 0.27
CA GLY A 111 13.00 26.02 -0.49
C GLY A 111 14.41 25.88 0.08
N ILE A 112 14.64 24.90 0.97
CA ILE A 112 15.96 24.58 1.51
C ILE A 112 16.81 23.85 0.44
N ILE A 113 16.15 23.09 -0.44
CA ILE A 113 16.78 22.39 -1.57
C ILE A 113 16.32 23.09 -2.87
N PRO A 114 17.24 23.57 -3.72
CA PRO A 114 16.86 24.13 -5.01
C PRO A 114 16.28 23.04 -5.91
N MET A 115 15.11 23.28 -6.50
CA MET A 115 14.57 22.42 -7.56
C MET A 115 15.52 22.44 -8.77
N GLN A 116 15.71 21.28 -9.41
CA GLN A 116 16.53 21.15 -10.62
C GLN A 116 16.04 22.06 -11.76
N ASP A 117 14.76 22.43 -11.74
CA ASP A 117 14.09 23.23 -12.76
C ASP A 117 14.28 24.75 -12.57
N GLY A 118 14.95 25.18 -11.49
CA GLY A 118 15.15 26.61 -11.15
C GLY A 118 13.88 27.35 -10.73
N SER A 119 12.77 26.63 -10.53
CA SER A 119 11.50 27.18 -10.06
C SER A 119 11.58 27.62 -8.59
N PRO A 120 10.88 28.71 -8.20
CA PRO A 120 10.73 29.07 -6.80
C PRO A 120 10.12 27.91 -6.01
N ALA A 121 10.46 27.83 -4.72
CA ALA A 121 9.88 26.83 -3.83
C ALA A 121 8.33 26.85 -3.95
N PRO A 122 7.69 25.72 -4.29
CA PRO A 122 6.25 25.68 -4.56
C PRO A 122 5.40 26.05 -3.33
N GLY A 123 5.97 25.93 -2.13
CA GLY A 123 5.28 26.20 -0.88
C GLY A 123 4.01 25.35 -0.76
N LEU A 124 2.97 25.91 -0.15
CA LEU A 124 1.65 25.26 -0.07
C LEU A 124 0.70 25.70 -1.19
N HIS A 125 1.19 26.51 -2.14
CA HIS A 125 0.35 27.09 -3.19
C HIS A 125 -0.23 26.00 -4.11
N ASN A 126 0.54 24.95 -4.41
CA ASN A 126 0.11 23.85 -5.28
C ASN A 126 -1.08 23.05 -4.75
N ILE A 127 -1.30 23.05 -3.42
CA ILE A 127 -2.41 22.31 -2.80
C ILE A 127 -3.76 22.94 -3.18
N THR A 128 -3.81 24.26 -3.38
CA THR A 128 -5.05 24.99 -3.68
C THR A 128 -5.01 25.72 -5.02
N ALA A 129 -3.91 25.61 -5.78
CA ALA A 129 -3.70 26.32 -7.04
C ALA A 129 -4.79 26.02 -8.08
N GLU A 130 -5.27 24.78 -8.14
CA GLU A 130 -6.31 24.35 -9.08
C GLU A 130 -7.73 24.36 -8.45
N GLY A 131 -7.85 24.83 -7.20
CA GLY A 131 -9.06 24.74 -6.39
C GLY A 131 -9.19 23.41 -5.63
N TRP A 132 -10.27 23.27 -4.85
CA TRP A 132 -10.47 22.08 -4.00
C TRP A 132 -10.92 20.82 -4.77
N PHE A 133 -11.55 21.00 -5.94
CA PHE A 133 -12.07 19.91 -6.78
C PHE A 133 -11.88 20.19 -8.29
N PRO A 134 -10.63 20.35 -8.77
CA PRO A 134 -10.35 20.74 -10.16
C PRO A 134 -10.90 19.75 -11.19
N HIS A 135 -10.95 18.47 -10.84
CA HIS A 135 -11.38 17.39 -11.73
C HIS A 135 -12.79 16.86 -11.43
N GLY A 136 -13.57 17.56 -10.60
CA GLY A 136 -14.94 17.18 -10.23
C GLY A 136 -15.02 16.05 -9.18
N GLY A 137 -16.24 15.51 -9.00
CA GLY A 137 -16.52 14.52 -7.94
C GLY A 137 -16.11 13.07 -8.26
N LEU A 138 -16.01 12.71 -9.55
CA LEU A 138 -15.70 11.34 -9.95
C LEU A 138 -14.27 10.89 -9.56
N PRO A 139 -13.22 11.72 -9.71
CA PRO A 139 -11.88 11.36 -9.25
C PRO A 139 -11.77 11.16 -7.74
N ILE A 140 -12.61 11.83 -6.94
CA ILE A 140 -12.69 11.58 -5.49
C ILE A 140 -13.14 10.13 -5.25
N LEU A 141 -14.17 9.66 -5.95
CA LEU A 141 -14.64 8.29 -5.81
C LEU A 141 -13.56 7.28 -6.26
N MET A 142 -12.90 7.55 -7.40
CA MET A 142 -11.84 6.67 -7.90
C MET A 142 -10.64 6.61 -6.95
N THR A 143 -10.21 7.75 -6.40
CA THR A 143 -9.12 7.80 -5.42
C THR A 143 -9.52 7.12 -4.12
N MET A 144 -10.76 7.25 -3.64
CA MET A 144 -11.25 6.50 -2.48
C MET A 144 -11.16 4.99 -2.68
N VAL A 145 -11.52 4.48 -3.87
CA VAL A 145 -11.39 3.06 -4.22
C VAL A 145 -9.92 2.63 -4.26
N ALA A 146 -9.06 3.42 -4.91
CA ALA A 146 -7.62 3.13 -4.97
C ALA A 146 -6.97 3.12 -3.58
N VAL A 147 -7.34 4.07 -2.72
CA VAL A 147 -6.88 4.14 -1.32
C VAL A 147 -7.39 2.96 -0.51
N ASN A 148 -8.66 2.57 -0.68
CA ASN A 148 -9.21 1.38 -0.03
C ASN A 148 -8.42 0.11 -0.42
N PHE A 149 -8.11 -0.05 -1.71
CA PHE A 149 -7.27 -1.14 -2.20
C PHE A 149 -5.85 -1.10 -1.61
N ALA A 150 -5.22 0.08 -1.55
CA ALA A 150 -3.89 0.26 -0.99
C ALA A 150 -3.79 -0.06 0.51
N PHE A 151 -4.90 0.03 1.25
CA PHE A 151 -4.99 -0.34 2.67
C PHE A 151 -5.55 -1.75 2.93
N SER A 152 -5.85 -2.50 1.87
CA SER A 152 -6.16 -3.93 1.99
C SER A 152 -4.94 -4.66 2.57
N GLY A 153 -5.16 -5.51 3.55
CA GLY A 153 -4.14 -6.20 4.34
C GLY A 153 -3.99 -5.68 5.76
N THR A 154 -4.51 -4.49 6.09
CA THR A 154 -4.56 -4.01 7.49
C THR A 154 -5.46 -4.89 8.37
N GLU A 155 -6.41 -5.59 7.76
CA GLU A 155 -7.28 -6.57 8.40
C GLU A 155 -6.53 -7.82 8.90
N LEU A 156 -5.30 -8.10 8.42
CA LEU A 156 -4.49 -9.22 8.94
C LEU A 156 -4.17 -9.07 10.43
N ILE A 157 -4.13 -7.84 10.96
CA ILE A 157 -3.95 -7.61 12.39
C ILE A 157 -5.08 -8.28 13.18
N GLY A 158 -6.29 -8.31 12.63
CA GLY A 158 -7.44 -9.00 13.23
C GLY A 158 -7.33 -10.52 13.17
N ILE A 159 -6.65 -11.07 12.17
CA ILE A 159 -6.39 -12.52 12.07
C ILE A 159 -5.27 -12.92 13.04
N ALA A 160 -4.15 -12.19 13.01
CA ALA A 160 -3.01 -12.42 13.91
C ALA A 160 -3.37 -12.21 15.39
N ALA A 161 -4.31 -11.32 15.68
CA ALA A 161 -4.91 -11.14 17.00
C ALA A 161 -5.49 -12.44 17.57
N GLY A 162 -6.04 -13.33 16.73
CA GLY A 162 -6.57 -14.64 17.14
C GLY A 162 -5.49 -15.65 17.56
N GLU A 163 -4.25 -15.44 17.13
CA GLU A 163 -3.09 -16.31 17.40
C GLU A 163 -2.14 -15.73 18.47
N THR A 164 -2.43 -14.52 18.97
CA THR A 164 -1.54 -13.79 19.88
C THR A 164 -1.72 -14.24 21.33
N GLU A 165 -0.61 -14.46 22.05
CA GLU A 165 -0.63 -14.66 23.51
C GLU A 165 -1.02 -13.33 24.22
N ASN A 166 -2.13 -13.34 24.96
CA ASN A 166 -2.73 -12.16 25.64
C ASN A 166 -3.33 -11.08 24.71
N PRO A 167 -4.38 -11.43 23.94
CA PRO A 167 -5.01 -10.53 22.97
C PRO A 167 -5.53 -9.22 23.61
N HIS A 168 -6.01 -9.28 24.85
CA HIS A 168 -6.56 -8.11 25.56
C HIS A 168 -5.58 -6.94 25.74
N LYS A 169 -4.27 -7.23 25.84
CA LYS A 169 -3.25 -6.18 25.99
C LYS A 169 -2.54 -5.86 24.68
N VAL A 170 -2.26 -6.88 23.87
CA VAL A 170 -1.46 -6.71 22.65
C VAL A 170 -2.26 -6.08 21.52
N ILE A 171 -3.53 -6.45 21.34
CA ILE A 171 -4.36 -5.96 20.23
C ILE A 171 -4.56 -4.44 20.29
N PRO A 172 -4.98 -3.83 21.42
CA PRO A 172 -5.21 -2.38 21.46
C PRO A 172 -3.95 -1.57 21.16
N VAL A 173 -2.79 -2.06 21.64
CA VAL A 173 -1.49 -1.42 21.38
C VAL A 173 -1.13 -1.54 19.90
N ALA A 174 -1.22 -2.74 19.32
CA ALA A 174 -0.92 -2.99 17.91
C ALA A 174 -1.81 -2.17 16.96
N ILE A 175 -3.10 -2.04 17.28
CA ILE A 175 -4.02 -1.21 16.49
C ILE A 175 -3.61 0.26 16.58
N ARG A 176 -3.38 0.79 17.79
CA ARG A 176 -3.04 2.21 17.97
C ARG A 176 -1.71 2.57 17.30
N THR A 177 -0.71 1.71 17.39
CA THR A 177 0.59 1.93 16.73
C THR A 177 0.47 1.85 15.22
N THR A 178 -0.31 0.90 14.69
CA THR A 178 -0.57 0.78 13.26
C THR A 178 -1.27 2.02 12.73
N ILE A 179 -2.38 2.44 13.34
CA ILE A 179 -3.13 3.63 12.92
C ILE A 179 -2.27 4.88 12.98
N ALA A 180 -1.50 5.07 14.06
CA ALA A 180 -0.60 6.22 14.18
C ALA A 180 0.45 6.25 13.05
N ARG A 181 1.04 5.10 12.71
CA ARG A 181 1.98 4.97 11.58
C ARG A 181 1.31 5.29 10.25
N LEU A 182 0.11 4.76 10.00
CA LEU A 182 -0.63 5.02 8.77
C LEU A 182 -0.92 6.52 8.64
N ILE A 183 -1.42 7.17 9.69
CA ILE A 183 -1.69 8.62 9.69
C ILE A 183 -0.40 9.39 9.39
N ILE A 184 0.69 9.14 10.10
CA ILE A 184 1.93 9.93 9.94
C ILE A 184 2.54 9.71 8.55
N PHE A 185 2.72 8.47 8.14
CA PHE A 185 3.41 8.15 6.89
C PHE A 185 2.55 8.37 5.66
N PHE A 186 1.30 7.94 5.68
CA PHE A 186 0.42 8.09 4.52
C PHE A 186 0.03 9.56 4.33
N ILE A 187 -0.51 10.23 5.37
CA ILE A 187 -0.91 11.63 5.22
C ILE A 187 0.32 12.50 4.98
N GLY A 188 1.45 12.22 5.63
CA GLY A 188 2.70 12.94 5.39
C GLY A 188 3.19 12.82 3.95
N THR A 189 3.21 11.62 3.37
CA THR A 189 3.62 11.42 1.97
C THR A 189 2.63 12.04 0.98
N VAL A 190 1.33 11.89 1.20
CA VAL A 190 0.28 12.51 0.36
C VAL A 190 0.36 14.03 0.41
N PHE A 191 0.57 14.61 1.60
CA PHE A 191 0.73 16.05 1.76
C PHE A 191 1.96 16.57 1.00
N VAL A 192 3.09 15.88 1.12
CA VAL A 192 4.32 16.25 0.41
C VAL A 192 4.12 16.14 -1.11
N LEU A 193 3.49 15.08 -1.59
CA LEU A 193 3.18 14.92 -3.02
C LEU A 193 2.26 16.01 -3.54
N ALA A 194 1.19 16.33 -2.82
CA ALA A 194 0.23 17.37 -3.20
C ALA A 194 0.85 18.78 -3.19
N ALA A 195 1.78 19.04 -2.27
CA ALA A 195 2.52 20.31 -2.25
C ALA A 195 3.59 20.38 -3.34
N ALA A 196 4.21 19.25 -3.70
CA ALA A 196 5.28 19.21 -4.69
C ALA A 196 4.78 19.27 -6.15
N ASP A 197 3.73 18.53 -6.50
CA ASP A 197 3.14 18.52 -7.85
C ASP A 197 1.63 18.84 -7.78
N PRO A 198 1.15 19.92 -8.41
CA PRO A 198 -0.28 20.27 -8.42
C PRO A 198 -1.16 19.18 -9.05
N ASN A 199 -0.61 18.33 -9.93
CA ASN A 199 -1.35 17.24 -10.58
C ASN A 199 -1.27 15.89 -9.82
N ALA A 200 -0.66 15.85 -8.63
CA ALA A 200 -0.46 14.59 -7.90
C ALA A 200 -1.78 13.88 -7.51
N ALA A 201 -2.89 14.61 -7.39
CA ALA A 201 -4.21 14.07 -7.05
C ALA A 201 -4.97 13.49 -8.26
N GLY A 202 -4.53 13.80 -9.49
CA GLY A 202 -5.08 13.23 -10.72
C GLY A 202 -4.55 11.82 -10.91
N GLY A 203 -5.35 10.81 -10.57
CA GLY A 203 -5.01 9.41 -10.86
C GLY A 203 -4.50 9.26 -12.29
N GLY A 204 -3.24 8.81 -12.41
CA GLY A 204 -2.41 8.76 -13.61
C GLY A 204 -3.13 8.92 -14.94
N GLY A 205 -3.39 10.17 -15.34
CA GLY A 205 -3.47 10.53 -16.74
C GLY A 205 -2.04 10.61 -17.24
N GLU A 206 -1.67 9.68 -18.12
CA GLU A 206 -0.36 9.56 -18.75
C GLU A 206 0.30 10.92 -19.01
N LYS A 207 1.34 11.27 -18.24
CA LYS A 207 2.41 12.12 -18.79
C LYS A 207 3.16 11.21 -19.77
N PRO A 208 3.17 11.48 -21.09
CA PRO A 208 4.02 10.72 -21.99
C PRO A 208 5.45 10.94 -21.52
N LEU A 209 6.10 9.86 -21.09
CA LEU A 209 7.52 9.79 -20.72
C LEU A 209 8.40 9.97 -21.98
N ARG A 210 8.19 11.05 -22.75
CA ARG A 210 9.02 11.47 -23.89
C ARG A 210 8.82 12.96 -24.19
N ALA A 211 9.74 13.80 -23.75
CA ALA A 211 10.34 14.88 -24.53
C ALA A 211 11.32 15.68 -23.65
N GLY A 212 12.62 15.46 -23.80
CA GLY A 212 13.65 16.38 -23.30
C GLY A 212 14.94 15.73 -22.82
N VAL A 213 15.79 15.36 -23.79
CA VAL A 213 17.22 14.96 -23.68
C VAL A 213 17.49 13.55 -23.19
#